data_AF-A0A9E0YFG0-F1
#
_entry.id   AF-A0A9E0YFG0-F1
#
_cell.length_a   1.000
_cell.length_b   1.000
_cell.length_c   1.000
_cell.angle_alpha   90.00
_cell.angle_beta   90.00
_cell.angle_gamma   90.00
#
_symmetry.space_group_name_H-M   'P 1'
#
loop_
_entity.id
_entity.type
_entity.pdbx_description
1 polymer ?
#
loop_
_entity_poly.entity_id
_entity_poly.type
_entity_poly.pdbx_seq_one_letter_code
_entity_poly.pdbx_strand_id
1 'polypeptide(L)'
;MKKILMLSLFALAGSLSAHAMEPSEICKIMADNYQTSSANECLGLTKGGDFWQPNAVDVCGTMAKNYQYSTAMDCLRAIKNKGFAPAAVSICQQSANNYQYSSAVSCLQTAGYDFPNSPQQGGCNIQRLRNQVNGAIANYYSGNQQAMINTLNNMKNELDRCD
;
A
#
# COMPACT_ATOMS: atom_id res chain seq x y z
N MET A 1 45.30 9.12 38.26
CA MET A 1 44.86 7.70 38.36
C MET A 1 43.61 7.63 39.25
N LYS A 2 42.61 6.78 38.89
CA LYS A 2 41.16 6.78 39.24
C LYS A 2 40.34 7.57 38.19
N LYS A 3 39.30 7.05 37.50
CA LYS A 3 38.32 5.95 37.70
C LYS A 3 37.93 5.39 36.31
N ILE A 4 38.19 4.12 35.97
CA ILE A 4 37.25 2.96 35.92
C ILE A 4 35.79 3.26 35.51
N LEU A 5 35.43 2.69 34.34
CA LEU A 5 34.16 2.16 33.82
C LEU A 5 32.80 2.80 34.15
N MET A 6 32.07 3.15 33.09
CA MET A 6 30.65 2.86 32.81
C MET A 6 30.44 3.26 31.33
N LEU A 7 30.49 2.37 30.34
CA LEU A 7 29.47 1.39 29.92
C LEU A 7 28.02 1.83 30.19
N SER A 8 27.35 2.34 29.15
CA SER A 8 25.92 2.07 28.92
C SER A 8 25.51 2.53 27.52
N LEU A 9 25.32 1.53 26.65
CA LEU A 9 24.23 1.41 25.69
C LEU A 9 23.72 2.74 25.09
N PHE A 10 24.24 3.10 23.92
CA PHE A 10 23.35 3.75 22.96
C PHE A 10 22.33 2.69 22.55
N ALA A 11 21.11 2.91 23.04
CA ALA A 11 19.95 2.11 22.71
C ALA A 11 19.91 1.87 21.20
N LEU A 12 19.94 0.59 20.81
CA LEU A 12 19.30 0.15 19.59
C LEU A 12 17.86 0.61 19.68
N ALA A 13 17.58 1.82 19.18
CA ALA A 13 16.26 2.21 18.77
C ALA A 13 15.91 1.24 17.65
N GLY A 14 15.30 0.12 18.04
CA GLY A 14 14.61 -0.76 17.13
C GLY A 14 13.56 0.08 16.44
N SER A 15 13.90 0.57 15.26
CA SER A 15 12.93 0.97 14.26
C SER A 15 12.17 -0.29 13.86
N LEU A 16 11.19 -0.66 14.69
CA LEU A 16 10.04 -1.44 14.25
C LEU A 16 9.32 -0.55 13.25
N SER A 17 9.81 -0.52 12.01
CA SER A 17 8.99 -0.16 10.87
C SER A 17 7.81 -1.12 10.93
N ALA A 18 6.62 -0.59 11.24
CA ALA A 18 5.38 -1.28 10.94
C ALA A 18 5.37 -1.43 9.42
N HIS A 19 5.83 -2.59 8.94
CA HIS A 19 5.80 -2.91 7.52
C HIS A 19 4.32 -3.00 7.16
N ALA A 20 3.86 -2.10 6.29
CA ALA A 20 2.50 -2.13 5.81
C ALA A 20 2.28 -3.42 5.02
N MET A 21 1.11 -4.05 5.20
CA MET A 21 0.86 -5.34 4.55
C MET A 21 0.79 -5.18 3.04
N GLU A 22 1.48 -6.08 2.33
CA GLU A 22 1.35 -6.20 0.88
C GLU A 22 0.20 -7.17 0.53
N PRO A 23 -0.54 -6.94 -0.57
CA PRO A 23 -1.65 -7.82 -0.96
C PRO A 23 -1.22 -9.29 -1.15
N SER A 24 0.03 -9.51 -1.59
CA SER A 24 0.60 -10.84 -1.77
C SER A 24 0.80 -11.60 -0.45
N GLU A 25 0.97 -10.88 0.67
CA GLU A 25 1.05 -11.50 2.00
C GLU A 25 -0.29 -12.10 2.43
N ILE A 26 -1.41 -11.50 2.01
CA ILE A 26 -2.75 -12.07 2.22
C ILE A 26 -2.89 -13.40 1.47
N CYS A 27 -2.40 -13.46 0.22
CA CYS A 27 -2.40 -14.69 -0.57
C CYS A 27 -1.53 -15.77 0.09
N LYS A 28 -0.39 -15.38 0.66
CA LYS A 28 0.47 -16.28 1.43
C LYS A 28 -0.24 -16.81 2.67
N ILE A 29 -0.92 -15.96 3.45
CA ILE A 29 -1.71 -16.39 4.61
C ILE A 29 -2.75 -17.45 4.21
N MET A 30 -3.42 -17.28 3.06
CA MET A 30 -4.36 -18.28 2.55
C MET A 30 -3.65 -19.59 2.18
N ALA A 31 -2.51 -19.52 1.49
CA ALA A 31 -1.72 -20.69 1.10
C ALA A 31 -1.24 -21.48 2.33
N ASP A 32 -0.70 -20.77 3.33
CA ASP A 32 -0.18 -21.34 4.58
C ASP A 32 -1.28 -22.04 5.42
N ASN A 33 -2.54 -21.70 5.18
CA ASN A 33 -3.70 -22.31 5.85
C ASN A 33 -4.47 -23.30 4.95
N TYR A 34 -3.78 -23.92 3.99
CA TYR A 34 -4.30 -24.95 3.09
C TYR A 34 -5.47 -24.50 2.19
N GLN A 35 -5.68 -23.19 2.03
CA GLN A 35 -6.67 -22.64 1.11
C GLN A 35 -6.03 -22.41 -0.27
N THR A 36 -5.50 -23.46 -0.88
CA THR A 36 -4.73 -23.39 -2.13
C THR A 36 -5.53 -22.79 -3.29
N SER A 37 -6.82 -23.10 -3.41
CA SER A 37 -7.70 -22.50 -4.42
C SER A 37 -7.87 -21.00 -4.22
N SER A 38 -8.18 -20.56 -2.99
CA SER A 38 -8.32 -19.13 -2.67
C SER A 38 -7.00 -18.38 -2.79
N ALA A 39 -5.88 -19.02 -2.42
CA ALA A 39 -4.55 -18.45 -2.61
C ALA A 39 -4.20 -18.25 -4.08
N ASN A 40 -4.53 -19.22 -4.95
CA ASN A 40 -4.34 -19.09 -6.39
C ASN A 40 -5.22 -17.98 -6.99
N GLU A 41 -6.47 -17.87 -6.53
CA GLU A 41 -7.36 -16.78 -6.92
C GLU A 41 -6.82 -15.41 -6.45
N CYS A 42 -6.35 -15.34 -5.20
CA CYS A 42 -5.71 -14.15 -4.63
C CYS A 42 -4.48 -13.73 -5.43
N LEU A 43 -3.63 -14.69 -5.82
CA LEU A 43 -2.48 -14.42 -6.70
C LEU A 43 -2.93 -13.93 -8.08
N GLY A 44 -4.03 -14.47 -8.62
CA GLY A 44 -4.64 -13.96 -9.84
C GLY A 44 -5.10 -12.50 -9.72
N LEU A 45 -5.67 -12.15 -8.56
CA LEU A 45 -6.17 -10.81 -8.26
C LEU A 45 -5.05 -9.78 -8.05
N THR A 46 -3.92 -10.21 -7.45
CA THR A 46 -2.81 -9.35 -7.03
C THR A 46 -1.63 -9.31 -8.02
N LYS A 47 -1.78 -9.95 -9.19
CA LYS A 47 -0.78 -9.88 -10.28
C LYS A 47 -0.61 -8.44 -10.76
N GLY A 48 0.66 -8.05 -10.94
CA GLY A 48 1.12 -6.65 -10.94
C GLY A 48 0.44 -5.70 -11.93
N GLY A 49 0.56 -4.41 -11.62
CA GLY A 49 0.02 -3.28 -12.39
C GLY A 49 -1.05 -2.49 -11.64
N ASP A 50 -1.72 -3.14 -10.68
CA ASP A 50 -2.73 -2.52 -9.85
C ASP A 50 -2.14 -1.62 -8.75
N PHE A 51 -2.89 -0.58 -8.40
CA PHE A 51 -2.67 0.23 -7.21
C PHE A 51 -3.35 -0.40 -5.99
N TRP A 52 -2.60 -0.45 -4.89
CA TRP A 52 -3.06 -0.94 -3.59
C TRP A 52 -2.66 0.06 -2.52
N GLN A 53 -3.63 0.65 -1.82
CA GLN A 53 -3.32 1.55 -0.72
C GLN A 53 -2.97 0.73 0.54
N PRO A 54 -1.75 0.84 1.11
CA PRO A 54 -1.29 -0.13 2.11
C PRO A 54 -2.17 -0.22 3.36
N ASN A 55 -2.67 0.89 3.89
CA ASN A 55 -3.56 0.88 5.06
C ASN A 55 -4.93 0.22 4.78
N ALA A 56 -5.40 0.22 3.53
CA ALA A 56 -6.61 -0.48 3.14
C ALA A 56 -6.35 -1.99 3.00
N VAL A 57 -5.13 -2.37 2.58
CA VAL A 57 -4.68 -3.78 2.55
C VAL A 57 -4.64 -4.35 3.97
N ASP A 58 -4.19 -3.58 4.97
CA ASP A 58 -4.18 -4.01 6.37
C ASP A 58 -5.57 -4.43 6.88
N VAL A 59 -6.64 -3.75 6.42
CA VAL A 59 -8.03 -4.12 6.75
C VAL A 59 -8.36 -5.52 6.21
N CYS A 60 -8.00 -5.79 4.95
CA CYS A 60 -8.19 -7.11 4.34
C CYS A 60 -7.32 -8.17 5.01
N GLY A 61 -6.11 -7.79 5.41
CA GLY A 61 -5.19 -8.62 6.20
C GLY A 61 -5.76 -9.06 7.53
N THR A 62 -6.51 -8.18 8.19
CA THR A 62 -7.21 -8.49 9.45
C THR A 62 -8.20 -9.64 9.25
N MET A 63 -8.94 -9.64 8.15
CA MET A 63 -9.89 -10.72 7.81
C MET A 63 -9.15 -12.03 7.54
N ALA A 64 -8.07 -11.98 6.74
CA ALA A 64 -7.28 -13.16 6.40
C ALA A 64 -6.64 -13.82 7.64
N LYS A 65 -6.09 -13.00 8.55
CA LYS A 65 -5.53 -13.47 9.84
C LYS A 65 -6.56 -14.12 10.75
N ASN A 66 -7.84 -13.80 10.58
CA ASN A 66 -8.96 -14.38 11.32
C ASN A 66 -9.71 -15.46 10.52
N TYR A 67 -9.03 -16.10 9.55
CA TYR A 67 -9.57 -17.22 8.77
C TYR A 67 -10.78 -16.87 7.88
N GLN A 68 -11.04 -15.58 7.65
CA GLN A 68 -12.16 -15.09 6.81
C GLN A 68 -11.70 -14.88 5.37
N TYR A 69 -11.33 -15.97 4.69
CA TYR A 69 -10.63 -15.87 3.40
C TYR A 69 -11.51 -15.33 2.27
N SER A 70 -12.78 -15.75 2.19
CA SER A 70 -13.71 -15.21 1.19
C SER A 70 -13.91 -13.71 1.38
N THR A 71 -14.09 -13.27 2.63
CA THR A 71 -14.28 -11.85 2.93
C THR A 71 -13.00 -11.04 2.73
N ALA A 72 -11.83 -11.61 3.01
CA ALA A 72 -10.55 -11.00 2.67
C ALA A 72 -10.39 -10.84 1.14
N MET A 73 -10.85 -11.81 0.35
CA MET A 73 -10.88 -11.70 -1.11
C MET A 73 -11.85 -10.60 -1.59
N ASP A 74 -13.05 -10.53 -1.01
CA ASP A 74 -14.00 -9.47 -1.32
C ASP A 74 -13.46 -8.09 -0.94
N CYS A 75 -12.75 -8.00 0.19
CA CYS A 75 -12.03 -6.82 0.62
C CYS A 75 -10.96 -6.41 -0.40
N LEU A 76 -10.11 -7.34 -0.84
CA LEU A 76 -9.10 -7.07 -1.86
C LEU A 76 -9.74 -6.55 -3.16
N ARG A 77 -10.85 -7.15 -3.62
CA ARG A 77 -11.59 -6.64 -4.78
C ARG A 77 -12.14 -5.23 -4.55
N ALA A 78 -12.58 -4.91 -3.34
CA ALA A 78 -13.11 -3.60 -2.99
C ALA A 78 -12.05 -2.48 -2.98
N ILE A 79 -10.81 -2.81 -2.64
CA ILE A 79 -9.71 -1.82 -2.52
C ILE A 79 -8.82 -1.73 -3.75
N LYS A 80 -8.91 -2.72 -4.64
CA LYS A 80 -8.14 -2.79 -5.88
C LYS A 80 -8.35 -1.51 -6.69
N ASN A 81 -7.26 -0.81 -6.98
CA ASN A 81 -7.26 0.44 -7.72
C ASN A 81 -8.13 1.53 -7.11
N LYS A 82 -8.21 1.56 -5.78
CA LYS A 82 -8.92 2.61 -5.05
C LYS A 82 -8.00 3.34 -4.09
N GLY A 83 -8.21 4.65 -4.01
CA GLY A 83 -7.67 5.50 -2.95
C GLY A 83 -8.69 5.72 -1.84
N PHE A 84 -8.20 6.06 -0.65
CA PHE A 84 -8.99 6.22 0.56
C PHE A 84 -8.44 7.32 1.45
N ALA A 85 -9.34 8.15 1.97
CA ALA A 85 -8.99 9.03 3.08
C ALA A 85 -8.57 8.20 4.31
N PRO A 86 -7.47 8.54 5.02
CA PRO A 86 -7.01 7.78 6.17
C PRO A 86 -8.07 7.59 7.27
N ALA A 87 -8.91 8.61 7.51
CA ALA A 87 -10.01 8.53 8.47
C ALA A 87 -11.06 7.48 8.08
N ALA A 88 -11.37 7.36 6.78
CA ALA A 88 -12.32 6.36 6.30
C ALA A 88 -11.78 4.94 6.48
N VAL A 89 -10.51 4.72 6.15
CA VAL A 89 -9.85 3.42 6.39
C VAL A 89 -9.86 3.07 7.88
N SER A 90 -9.61 4.05 8.76
CA SER A 90 -9.65 3.84 10.21
C SER A 90 -11.03 3.36 10.69
N ILE A 91 -12.12 3.91 10.16
CA ILE A 91 -13.49 3.46 10.47
C ILE A 91 -13.70 2.03 9.98
N CYS A 92 -13.32 1.71 8.73
CA CYS A 92 -13.47 0.36 8.20
C CYS A 92 -12.62 -0.67 8.98
N GLN A 93 -11.42 -0.27 9.42
CA GLN A 93 -10.55 -1.08 10.27
C GLN A 93 -11.19 -1.36 11.64
N GLN A 94 -11.90 -0.39 12.24
CA GLN A 94 -12.62 -0.61 13.49
C GLN A 94 -13.70 -1.68 13.34
N SER A 95 -14.47 -1.66 12.24
CA SER A 95 -15.43 -2.73 11.95
C SER A 95 -14.74 -4.10 11.82
N ALA A 96 -13.61 -4.16 11.11
CA ALA A 96 -12.84 -5.41 10.97
C ALA A 96 -12.32 -5.91 12.33
N ASN A 97 -11.79 -5.03 13.18
CA ASN A 97 -11.31 -5.36 14.52
C ASN A 97 -12.43 -5.84 15.46
N ASN A 98 -13.67 -5.38 15.23
CA ASN A 98 -14.86 -5.83 15.95
C ASN A 98 -15.51 -7.06 15.32
N TYR A 99 -14.80 -7.79 14.46
CA TYR A 99 -15.28 -8.99 13.77
C TYR A 99 -16.49 -8.74 12.84
N GLN A 100 -16.78 -7.48 12.50
CA GLN A 100 -17.84 -7.07 11.58
C GLN A 100 -17.32 -7.00 10.14
N TYR A 101 -16.85 -8.13 9.62
CA TYR A 101 -16.07 -8.17 8.38
C TYR A 101 -16.87 -7.73 7.15
N SER A 102 -18.12 -8.16 7.01
CA SER A 102 -18.98 -7.71 5.90
C SER A 102 -19.19 -6.19 5.94
N SER A 103 -19.37 -5.61 7.12
CA SER A 103 -19.51 -4.15 7.29
C SER A 103 -18.21 -3.42 6.95
N ALA A 104 -17.05 -3.97 7.30
CA ALA A 104 -15.76 -3.42 6.91
C ALA A 104 -15.56 -3.42 5.39
N VAL A 105 -15.98 -4.50 4.70
CA VAL A 105 -15.96 -4.56 3.23
C VAL A 105 -16.90 -3.52 2.63
N SER A 106 -18.15 -3.45 3.09
CA SER A 106 -19.11 -2.43 2.62
C SER A 106 -18.59 -1.00 2.85
N CYS A 107 -17.97 -0.75 4.00
CA CYS A 107 -17.32 0.52 4.31
C CYS A 107 -16.25 0.88 3.26
N LEU A 108 -15.35 -0.05 2.91
CA LEU A 108 -14.33 0.16 1.89
C LEU A 108 -14.94 0.34 0.49
N GLN A 109 -15.98 -0.43 0.15
CA GLN A 109 -16.65 -0.30 -1.14
C GLN A 109 -17.22 1.12 -1.34
N THR A 110 -17.81 1.70 -0.29
CA THR A 110 -18.43 3.04 -0.31
C THR A 110 -17.42 4.17 -0.15
N ALA A 111 -16.39 4.00 0.68
CA ALA A 111 -15.46 5.07 1.02
C ALA A 111 -14.35 5.29 -0.01
N GLY A 112 -14.09 4.28 -0.86
CA GLY A 112 -13.02 4.34 -1.85
C GLY A 112 -13.40 5.15 -3.08
N TYR A 113 -12.48 6.01 -3.53
CA TYR A 113 -12.56 6.64 -4.85
C TYR A 113 -11.69 5.86 -5.83
N ASP A 114 -12.11 5.79 -7.09
CA ASP A 114 -11.34 5.11 -8.12
C ASP A 114 -10.02 5.83 -8.32
N PHE A 115 -8.93 5.09 -8.12
CA PHE A 115 -7.61 5.54 -8.52
C PHE A 115 -7.50 5.25 -10.02
N PRO A 116 -7.24 6.27 -10.86
CA PRO A 116 -7.35 6.12 -12.31
C PRO A 116 -6.47 4.96 -12.79
N ASN A 117 -7.15 3.97 -13.33
CA ASN A 117 -6.58 2.71 -13.77
C ASN A 117 -6.20 2.73 -15.27
N SER A 118 -5.95 3.92 -15.82
CA SER A 118 -5.66 4.11 -17.24
C SER A 118 -4.23 4.62 -17.43
N PRO A 119 -3.44 4.03 -18.34
CA PRO A 119 -2.17 4.61 -18.79
C PRO A 119 -2.33 5.98 -19.45
N GLN A 120 -3.54 6.36 -19.87
CA GLN A 120 -3.83 7.64 -20.52
C GLN A 120 -5.25 8.10 -20.16
N GLN A 121 -5.35 9.19 -19.41
CA GLN A 121 -6.51 10.08 -19.47
C GLN A 121 -6.02 11.37 -20.14
N GLY A 122 -6.55 11.71 -21.32
CA GLY A 122 -6.25 12.98 -21.99
C GLY A 122 -4.77 13.25 -22.30
N GLY A 123 -4.05 12.31 -22.92
CA GLY A 123 -2.61 12.50 -23.23
C GLY A 123 -1.66 12.42 -22.02
N CYS A 124 -2.20 12.34 -20.80
CA CYS A 124 -1.47 12.21 -19.55
C CYS A 124 -0.99 10.77 -19.33
N ASN A 125 0.32 10.50 -19.42
CA ASN A 125 0.87 9.20 -19.06
C ASN A 125 1.15 9.11 -17.56
N ILE A 126 0.11 8.79 -16.79
CA ILE A 126 0.16 8.71 -15.32
C ILE A 126 1.20 7.68 -14.84
N GLN A 127 1.43 6.60 -15.61
CA GLN A 127 2.46 5.61 -15.31
C GLN A 127 3.88 6.18 -15.47
N ARG A 128 4.09 7.04 -16.46
CA ARG A 128 5.36 7.76 -16.65
C ARG A 128 5.60 8.78 -15.55
N LEU A 129 4.55 9.50 -15.12
CA LEU A 129 4.62 10.38 -13.95
C LEU A 129 4.99 9.58 -12.69
N ARG A 130 4.38 8.42 -12.46
CA ARG A 130 4.70 7.52 -11.34
C ARG A 130 6.18 7.10 -11.34
N ASN A 131 6.70 6.67 -12.48
CA ASN A 131 8.11 6.29 -12.61
C ASN A 131 9.06 7.48 -12.41
N GLN A 132 8.65 8.67 -12.85
CA GLN A 132 9.41 9.91 -12.63
C GLN A 132 9.40 10.34 -11.15
N VAL A 133 8.28 10.24 -10.44
CA VAL A 133 8.21 10.51 -8.99
C VAL A 133 9.17 9.60 -8.24
N ASN A 134 9.16 8.29 -8.53
CA ASN A 134 10.07 7.34 -7.90
C ASN A 134 11.54 7.65 -8.21
N GLY A 135 11.85 8.09 -9.44
CA GLY A 135 13.20 8.55 -9.81
C GLY A 135 13.62 9.84 -9.11
N ALA A 136 12.71 10.81 -8.92
CA ALA A 136 13.00 12.04 -8.20
C ALA A 136 13.31 11.77 -6.71
N ILE A 137 12.57 10.85 -6.09
CA ILE A 137 12.80 10.41 -4.71
C ILE A 137 14.19 9.75 -4.59
N ALA A 138 14.56 8.88 -5.53
CA ALA A 138 15.89 8.27 -5.54
C ALA A 138 17.04 9.29 -5.74
N ASN A 139 16.82 10.31 -6.59
CA ASN A 139 17.79 11.40 -6.79
C ASN A 139 17.93 12.30 -5.56
N TYR A 140 16.84 12.54 -4.83
CA TYR A 140 16.84 13.26 -3.56
C TYR A 140 17.70 12.54 -2.50
N TYR A 141 17.47 11.23 -2.30
CA TYR A 141 18.23 10.46 -1.31
C TYR A 141 19.70 10.23 -1.68
N SER A 142 20.04 10.29 -2.97
CA SER A 142 21.44 10.19 -3.44
C SER A 142 22.17 11.54 -3.46
N GLY A 143 21.51 12.64 -3.08
CA GLY A 143 22.10 13.99 -3.09
C GLY A 143 22.30 14.58 -4.49
N ASN A 144 21.77 13.95 -5.54
CA ASN A 144 21.90 14.42 -6.92
C ASN A 144 20.81 15.44 -7.27
N GLN A 145 21.01 16.67 -6.78
CA GLN A 145 20.04 17.77 -6.93
C GLN A 145 19.73 18.11 -8.40
N GLN A 146 20.73 18.06 -9.30
CA GLN A 146 20.51 18.39 -10.71
C GLN A 146 19.63 17.35 -11.42
N ALA A 147 19.84 16.05 -11.13
CA ALA A 147 18.99 14.99 -11.68
C ALA A 147 17.56 15.10 -11.13
N MET A 148 17.39 15.42 -9.85
CA MET A 148 16.08 15.64 -9.24
C MET A 148 15.33 16.82 -9.90
N ILE A 149 16.00 17.96 -10.12
CA ILE A 149 15.41 19.14 -10.78
C ILE A 149 14.98 18.80 -12.22
N ASN A 150 15.82 18.08 -12.96
CA ASN A 150 15.48 17.64 -14.33
C ASN A 150 14.27 16.71 -14.33
N THR A 151 14.16 15.81 -13.34
CA THR A 151 12.97 14.95 -13.18
C THR A 151 11.73 15.76 -12.83
N LEU A 152 11.82 16.73 -11.92
CA LEU A 152 10.71 17.63 -11.55
C LEU A 152 10.21 18.45 -12.73
N ASN A 153 11.10 18.99 -13.57
CA ASN A 153 10.73 19.73 -14.77
C ASN A 153 10.03 18.83 -15.81
N ASN A 154 10.48 17.59 -15.96
CA ASN A 154 9.83 16.62 -16.82
C ASN A 154 8.44 16.23 -16.31
N MET A 155 8.26 16.11 -14.99
CA MET A 155 6.94 15.86 -14.39
C MET A 155 6.00 17.04 -14.62
N LYS A 156 6.48 18.28 -14.44
CA LYS A 156 5.69 19.49 -14.70
C LYS A 156 5.18 19.53 -16.15
N ASN A 157 6.05 19.29 -17.12
CA ASN A 157 5.67 19.29 -18.55
C ASN A 157 4.70 18.16 -18.93
N GLU A 158 4.77 17.02 -18.24
CA GLU A 158 3.81 15.94 -18.44
C GLU A 158 2.48 16.25 -17.75
N LEU A 159 2.48 16.97 -16.62
CA LEU A 159 1.27 17.41 -15.92
C LEU A 159 0.53 18.53 -16.67
N ASP A 160 1.25 19.48 -17.28
CA ASP A 160 0.70 20.55 -18.11
C ASP A 160 0.02 20.02 -19.40
N ARG A 161 0.24 18.74 -19.74
CA ARG A 161 -0.43 18.03 -20.84
C ARG A 161 -1.69 17.26 -20.41
N CYS A 162 -1.99 17.29 -19.11
CA CYS A 162 -3.14 16.59 -18.52
C CYS A 162 -4.36 17.50 -18.30
N ASP A 163 -4.22 18.81 -18.52
CA ASP A 163 -5.29 19.84 -18.54
C ASP A 163 -5.79 20.09 -19.97
#